data_AF-F2L6C1-F1
#
_entry.id   AF-F2L6C1-F1
#
_cell.length_a   1.000
_cell.length_b   1.000
_cell.length_c   1.000
_cell.angle_alpha   90.00
_cell.angle_beta   90.00
_cell.angle_gamma   90.00
#
_symmetry.space_group_name_H-M   'P 1'
#
loop_
_entity.id
_entity.type
_entity.pdbx_description
1 polymer ?
#
loop_
_entity_poly.entity_id
_entity_poly.type
_entity_poly.pdbx_seq_one_letter_code
_entity_poly.pdbx_strand_id
1 'polypeptide(L)'
;MLRLTPTAKLVINYMALRHLVDGARYVTFRELVERLGVSERRLRSVVQELRRAGLVEAYLDPSKGRAILYRLSFNNFEFDAPRVRPGLYYIDLPPDAKIPGDLTFKAYSIIRASRLLLYTQTFASRKELFRLTKCTCSIKRYGEGPLAEALEVVRSGGIASVVFSSAVDEVDVVGQKPISSSYIKIYRHVFV
;
A
#
# COMPACT_ATOMS: atom_id res chain seq x y z
N MET A 1 12.96 -14.95 6.57
CA MET A 1 11.56 -14.60 6.28
C MET A 1 10.72 -14.99 7.49
N LEU A 2 10.03 -14.05 8.14
CA LEU A 2 9.36 -14.29 9.43
C LEU A 2 8.07 -15.08 9.18
N ARG A 3 7.98 -16.32 9.69
CA ARG A 3 6.82 -17.19 9.44
C ARG A 3 5.70 -16.85 10.42
N LEU A 4 4.78 -15.99 10.00
CA LEU A 4 3.65 -15.57 10.82
C LEU A 4 2.67 -16.72 11.09
N THR A 5 2.24 -16.85 12.34
CA THR A 5 1.15 -17.77 12.72
C THR A 5 -0.18 -17.35 12.05
N PRO A 6 -1.14 -18.26 11.88
CA PRO A 6 -2.45 -17.91 11.31
C PRO A 6 -3.15 -16.76 12.06
N THR A 7 -3.05 -16.75 13.39
CA THR A 7 -3.59 -15.67 14.23
C THR A 7 -2.86 -14.35 13.99
N ALA A 8 -1.54 -14.35 13.82
CA ALA A 8 -0.78 -13.15 13.49
C ALA A 8 -1.17 -12.59 12.11
N LYS A 9 -1.36 -13.47 11.11
CA LYS A 9 -1.89 -13.09 9.79
C LYS A 9 -3.28 -12.47 9.89
N LEU A 10 -4.15 -13.06 10.72
CA LEU A 10 -5.50 -12.54 10.97
C LEU A 10 -5.48 -11.12 11.55
N VAL A 11 -4.65 -10.89 12.58
CA VAL A 11 -4.48 -9.56 13.21
C VAL A 11 -3.98 -8.53 12.19
N ILE A 12 -2.94 -8.87 11.43
CA ILE A 12 -2.39 -8.01 10.38
C ILE A 12 -3.45 -7.67 9.33
N ASN A 13 -4.15 -8.68 8.81
CA ASN A 13 -5.15 -8.50 7.76
C ASN A 13 -6.29 -7.60 8.25
N TYR A 14 -6.77 -7.80 9.48
CA TYR A 14 -7.80 -6.96 10.05
C TYR A 14 -7.34 -5.51 10.23
N MET A 15 -6.15 -5.31 10.83
CA MET A 15 -5.60 -3.96 11.00
C MET A 15 -5.39 -3.26 9.64
N ALA A 16 -5.01 -4.02 8.63
CA ALA A 16 -4.81 -3.51 7.29
C ALA A 16 -6.14 -3.15 6.61
N LEU A 17 -7.18 -3.98 6.75
CA LEU A 17 -8.53 -3.66 6.28
C LEU A 17 -9.07 -2.41 6.97
N ARG A 18 -8.93 -2.29 8.29
CA ARG A 18 -9.35 -1.10 9.05
C ARG A 18 -8.63 0.15 8.56
N HIS A 19 -7.34 0.04 8.29
CA HIS A 19 -6.56 1.17 7.82
C HIS A 19 -6.93 1.60 6.40
N LEU A 20 -7.07 0.64 5.51
CA LEU A 20 -7.33 0.90 4.10
C LEU A 20 -8.82 1.26 3.93
N VAL A 21 -9.72 0.31 4.16
CA VAL A 21 -11.15 0.48 3.88
C VAL A 21 -11.79 1.59 4.70
N ASP A 22 -11.49 1.62 6.01
CA ASP A 22 -12.17 2.56 6.92
C ASP A 22 -11.34 3.83 7.20
N GLY A 23 -10.13 3.94 6.62
CA GLY A 23 -9.21 5.04 6.90
C GLY A 23 -8.72 5.10 8.35
N ALA A 24 -8.89 4.03 9.14
CA ALA A 24 -8.57 4.04 10.55
C ALA A 24 -7.04 4.14 10.76
N ARG A 25 -6.59 5.13 11.53
CA ARG A 25 -5.15 5.30 11.81
C ARG A 25 -4.60 4.28 12.81
N TYR A 26 -5.48 3.66 13.60
CA TYR A 26 -5.14 2.70 14.64
C TYR A 26 -6.36 1.83 14.98
N VAL A 27 -6.12 0.76 15.72
CA VAL A 27 -7.14 -0.07 16.37
C VAL A 27 -6.81 -0.20 17.85
N THR A 28 -7.80 -0.57 18.67
CA THR A 28 -7.58 -0.86 20.09
C THR A 28 -7.44 -2.36 20.34
N PHE A 29 -6.84 -2.73 21.48
CA PHE A 29 -6.77 -4.15 21.87
C PHE A 29 -8.17 -4.76 22.01
N ARG A 30 -9.11 -4.03 22.61
CA ARG A 30 -10.50 -4.46 22.81
C ARG A 30 -11.19 -4.74 21.47
N GLU A 31 -11.04 -3.84 20.51
CA GLU A 31 -11.57 -4.01 19.16
C GLU A 31 -11.04 -5.29 18.50
N LEU A 32 -9.74 -5.56 18.62
CA LEU A 32 -9.13 -6.78 18.08
C LEU A 32 -9.70 -8.05 18.73
N VAL A 33 -9.95 -8.04 20.05
CA VAL A 33 -10.59 -9.17 20.74
C VAL A 33 -12.00 -9.39 20.21
N GLU A 34 -12.81 -8.34 20.18
CA GLU A 34 -14.22 -8.39 19.76
C GLU A 34 -14.39 -8.81 18.30
N ARG A 35 -13.52 -8.32 17.41
CA ARG A 35 -13.66 -8.52 15.96
C ARG A 35 -13.02 -9.80 15.45
N LEU A 36 -11.97 -10.28 16.10
CA LEU A 36 -11.25 -11.48 15.67
C LEU A 36 -11.71 -12.75 16.40
N GLY A 37 -12.46 -12.62 17.50
CA GLY A 37 -12.89 -13.77 18.31
C GLY A 37 -11.72 -14.53 18.94
N VAL A 38 -10.57 -13.86 19.13
CA VAL A 38 -9.36 -14.45 19.70
C VAL A 38 -9.31 -14.15 21.19
N SER A 39 -8.96 -15.15 22.01
CA SER A 39 -8.82 -14.96 23.45
C SER A 39 -7.77 -13.89 23.78
N GLU A 40 -8.02 -13.10 24.82
CA GLU A 40 -7.11 -12.01 25.19
C GLU A 40 -5.67 -12.48 25.41
N ARG A 41 -5.49 -13.62 26.09
CA ARG A 41 -4.16 -14.19 26.35
C ARG A 41 -3.42 -14.48 25.05
N ARG A 42 -4.10 -15.09 24.07
CA ARG A 42 -3.50 -15.40 22.77
C ARG A 42 -3.19 -14.13 22.00
N LEU A 43 -4.11 -13.17 21.99
CA LEU A 43 -3.93 -11.90 21.30
C LEU A 43 -2.78 -11.07 21.89
N ARG A 44 -2.60 -11.03 23.22
CA ARG A 44 -1.45 -10.35 23.86
C ARG A 44 -0.12 -10.92 23.37
N SER A 45 -0.02 -12.26 23.32
CA SER A 45 1.19 -12.94 22.80
C SER A 45 1.45 -12.58 21.34
N VAL A 46 0.42 -12.65 20.50
CA VAL A 46 0.53 -12.36 19.06
C VAL A 46 0.90 -10.90 18.81
N VAL A 47 0.25 -9.96 19.49
CA VAL A 47 0.55 -8.53 19.36
C VAL A 47 1.98 -8.22 19.83
N GLN A 48 2.45 -8.83 20.92
CA GLN A 48 3.86 -8.68 21.33
C GLN A 48 4.82 -9.23 20.27
N GLU A 49 4.54 -10.39 19.69
CA GLU A 49 5.34 -10.98 18.62
C GLU A 49 5.41 -10.05 17.40
N LEU A 50 4.26 -9.54 16.95
CA LEU A 50 4.16 -8.58 15.86
C LEU A 50 4.89 -7.27 16.15
N ARG A 51 4.87 -6.79 17.40
CA ARG A 51 5.63 -5.62 17.85
C ARG A 51 7.13 -5.86 17.83
N ARG A 52 7.59 -7.02 18.33
CA ARG A 52 9.02 -7.40 18.30
C ARG A 52 9.53 -7.56 16.87
N ALA A 53 8.68 -8.06 15.98
CA ALA A 53 8.97 -8.13 14.55
C ALA A 53 8.91 -6.76 13.84
N GLY A 54 8.54 -5.69 14.55
CA GLY A 54 8.44 -4.35 13.98
C GLY A 54 7.29 -4.16 13.00
N LEU A 55 6.28 -5.05 13.01
CA LEU A 55 5.11 -5.01 12.10
C LEU A 55 3.95 -4.21 12.68
N VAL A 56 3.88 -4.11 14.01
CA VAL A 56 2.88 -3.34 14.75
C VAL A 56 3.58 -2.38 15.69
N GLU A 57 3.11 -1.13 15.72
CA GLU A 57 3.50 -0.14 16.70
C GLU A 57 2.39 0.04 17.73
N ALA A 58 2.78 0.23 18.99
CA ALA A 58 1.86 0.58 20.05
C ALA A 58 2.25 1.94 20.61
N TYR A 59 1.29 2.84 20.75
CA TYR A 59 1.51 4.18 21.28
C TYR A 59 0.32 4.62 22.13
N LEU A 60 0.56 5.63 22.97
CA LEU A 60 -0.46 6.30 23.75
C LEU A 60 -0.71 7.67 23.12
N ASP A 61 -1.97 8.03 22.98
CA ASP A 61 -2.39 9.36 22.55
C ASP A 61 -3.17 10.01 23.70
N PRO A 62 -2.57 10.95 24.45
CA PRO A 62 -3.21 11.59 25.59
C PRO A 62 -4.55 12.26 25.24
N SER A 63 -4.71 12.70 23.98
CA SER A 63 -5.95 13.32 23.49
C SER A 63 -7.09 12.33 23.29
N LYS A 64 -6.79 11.02 23.27
CA LYS A 64 -7.76 9.92 23.10
C LYS A 64 -7.90 9.04 24.34
N GLY A 65 -7.40 9.51 25.47
CA GLY A 65 -7.46 8.83 26.76
C GLY A 65 -6.25 7.91 27.02
N ARG A 66 -6.44 6.95 27.93
CA ARG A 66 -5.35 6.07 28.44
C ARG A 66 -5.23 4.73 27.69
N ALA A 67 -6.00 4.55 26.62
CA ALA A 67 -5.99 3.29 25.87
C ALA A 67 -4.74 3.19 24.99
N ILE A 68 -4.09 2.02 25.01
CA ILE A 68 -3.00 1.72 24.08
C ILE A 68 -3.59 1.54 22.68
N LEU A 69 -3.08 2.32 21.73
CA LEU A 69 -3.47 2.29 20.33
C LEU A 69 -2.44 1.50 19.53
N TYR A 70 -2.91 0.65 18.62
CA TYR A 70 -2.07 -0.19 17.77
C TYR A 70 -2.23 0.24 16.31
N ARG A 71 -1.11 0.44 15.61
CA ARG A 71 -1.10 0.71 14.17
C ARG A 71 -0.12 -0.19 13.45
N LEU A 72 -0.36 -0.42 12.16
CA LEU A 72 0.60 -1.13 11.34
C LEU A 72 1.84 -0.27 11.14
N SER A 73 3.02 -0.87 11.34
CA SER A 73 4.28 -0.23 10.97
C SER A 73 4.55 -0.49 9.50
N PHE A 74 4.15 0.47 8.67
CA PHE A 74 4.34 0.37 7.23
C PHE A 74 5.81 0.38 6.81
N ASN A 75 6.74 0.73 7.69
CA ASN A 75 8.17 0.73 7.37
C ASN A 75 8.73 -0.70 7.20
N ASN A 76 8.21 -1.67 7.96
CA ASN A 76 8.67 -3.07 7.94
C ASN A 76 7.62 -4.05 7.37
N PHE A 77 6.50 -3.53 6.88
CA PHE A 77 5.41 -4.35 6.36
C PHE A 77 5.72 -4.90 4.97
N GLU A 78 6.51 -5.96 4.86
CA GLU A 78 6.35 -6.86 3.72
C GLU A 78 5.08 -7.66 3.99
N PHE A 79 3.93 -7.15 3.52
CA PHE A 79 2.77 -8.01 3.35
C PHE A 79 3.29 -9.25 2.61
N ASP A 80 2.75 -10.44 2.88
CA ASP A 80 2.81 -11.59 1.97
C ASP A 80 2.12 -11.24 0.62
N ALA A 81 2.20 -9.98 0.15
CA ALA A 81 1.91 -9.56 -1.18
C ALA A 81 2.86 -10.36 -2.08
N PRO A 82 2.33 -11.11 -3.05
CA PRO A 82 3.17 -11.83 -4.00
C PRO A 82 4.21 -10.86 -4.55
N ARG A 83 5.47 -11.28 -4.60
CA ARG A 83 6.58 -10.48 -5.17
C ARG A 83 6.05 -9.76 -6.40
N VAL A 84 5.99 -8.43 -6.32
CA VAL A 84 5.59 -7.61 -7.46
C VAL A 84 6.61 -7.93 -8.55
N ARG A 85 6.13 -8.51 -9.65
CA ARG A 85 7.02 -8.91 -10.74
C ARG A 85 7.58 -7.63 -11.38
N PRO A 86 8.84 -7.64 -11.87
CA PRO A 86 9.34 -6.54 -12.68
C PRO A 86 8.37 -6.18 -13.80
N GLY A 87 8.21 -4.88 -14.07
CA GLY A 87 7.19 -4.41 -15.00
C GLY A 87 6.82 -2.94 -14.80
N LEU A 88 6.20 -2.37 -15.83
CA LEU A 88 5.58 -1.05 -15.77
C LEU A 88 4.11 -1.22 -15.42
N TYR A 89 3.69 -0.64 -14.30
CA TYR A 89 2.33 -0.74 -13.80
C TYR A 89 1.58 0.57 -13.97
N TYR A 90 0.37 0.53 -14.49
CA TYR A 90 -0.53 1.67 -14.52
C TYR A 90 -1.62 1.45 -13.48
N ILE A 91 -1.79 2.43 -12.58
CA ILE A 91 -2.73 2.37 -11.47
C ILE A 91 -3.74 3.50 -11.70
N ASP A 92 -4.93 3.10 -12.11
CA ASP A 92 -6.07 3.97 -12.35
C ASP A 92 -6.81 4.22 -11.03
N LEU A 93 -6.63 5.42 -10.50
CA LEU A 93 -7.24 5.90 -9.28
C LEU A 93 -8.27 6.99 -9.61
N PRO A 94 -9.47 6.94 -9.02
CA PRO A 94 -10.40 8.06 -9.09
C PRO A 94 -9.78 9.35 -8.49
N PRO A 95 -10.10 10.54 -9.01
CA PRO A 95 -9.51 11.80 -8.54
C PRO A 95 -9.77 12.10 -7.06
N ASP A 96 -10.89 11.61 -6.54
CA ASP A 96 -11.37 11.76 -5.17
C ASP A 96 -10.89 10.65 -4.22
N ALA A 97 -10.17 9.65 -4.71
CA ALA A 97 -9.67 8.54 -3.91
C ALA A 97 -8.84 9.02 -2.70
N LYS A 98 -9.17 8.50 -1.53
CA LYS A 98 -8.46 8.72 -0.26
C LYS A 98 -7.20 7.87 -0.26
N ILE A 99 -6.03 8.50 -0.13
CA ILE A 99 -4.75 7.78 -0.12
C ILE A 99 -4.19 7.78 1.31
N PRO A 100 -3.75 6.62 1.85
CA PRO A 100 -3.73 5.28 1.23
C PRO A 100 -5.06 4.51 1.32
N GLY A 101 -6.09 5.05 1.97
CA GLY A 101 -7.32 4.33 2.33
C GLY A 101 -7.93 3.49 1.20
N ASP A 102 -8.26 4.13 0.09
CA ASP A 102 -8.96 3.49 -1.01
C ASP A 102 -8.05 2.57 -1.85
N LEU A 103 -6.73 2.58 -1.62
CA LEU A 103 -5.78 1.73 -2.36
C LEU A 103 -6.01 0.25 -2.07
N THR A 104 -6.09 -0.56 -3.13
CA THR A 104 -5.98 -2.01 -2.98
C THR A 104 -4.58 -2.39 -2.49
N PHE A 105 -4.47 -3.53 -1.78
CA PHE A 105 -3.17 -4.09 -1.37
C PHE A 105 -2.18 -4.19 -2.52
N LYS A 106 -2.66 -4.60 -3.70
CA LYS A 106 -1.83 -4.73 -4.90
C LYS A 106 -1.30 -3.37 -5.37
N ALA A 107 -2.15 -2.34 -5.43
CA ALA A 107 -1.73 -0.99 -5.78
C ALA A 107 -0.73 -0.43 -4.76
N TYR A 108 -1.02 -0.57 -3.47
CA TYR A 108 -0.11 -0.17 -2.39
C TYR A 108 1.26 -0.85 -2.51
N SER A 109 1.29 -2.18 -2.68
CA SER A 109 2.54 -2.94 -2.83
C SER A 109 3.32 -2.56 -4.08
N ILE A 110 2.65 -2.31 -5.21
CA ILE A 110 3.29 -1.85 -6.44
C ILE A 110 3.96 -0.50 -6.22
N ILE A 111 3.22 0.50 -5.70
CA ILE A 111 3.74 1.85 -5.48
C ILE A 111 4.97 1.81 -4.56
N ARG A 112 4.91 1.06 -3.46
CA ARG A 112 6.01 0.96 -2.51
C ARG A 112 7.23 0.18 -3.03
N ALA A 113 7.01 -0.78 -3.93
CA ALA A 113 8.07 -1.54 -4.59
C ALA A 113 8.66 -0.82 -5.81
N SER A 114 8.01 0.25 -6.29
CA SER A 114 8.46 1.00 -7.46
C SER A 114 9.76 1.74 -7.20
N ARG A 115 10.73 1.56 -8.10
CA ARG A 115 11.96 2.36 -8.15
C ARG A 115 11.72 3.74 -8.78
N LEU A 116 10.64 3.89 -9.54
CA LEU A 116 10.20 5.14 -10.11
C LEU A 116 8.66 5.17 -10.10
N LEU A 117 8.09 6.21 -9.49
CA LEU A 117 6.67 6.52 -9.47
C LEU A 117 6.44 7.75 -10.37
N LEU A 118 5.64 7.56 -11.41
CA LEU A 118 5.13 8.63 -12.24
C LEU A 118 3.73 9.02 -11.77
N TYR A 119 3.41 10.32 -11.76
CA TYR A 119 2.09 10.83 -11.39
C TYR A 119 1.59 11.86 -12.41
N THR A 120 0.29 11.86 -12.69
CA THR A 120 -0.36 12.89 -13.51
C THR A 120 -0.69 14.14 -12.70
N GLN A 121 -1.03 15.25 -13.38
CA GLN A 121 -1.32 16.52 -12.71
C GLN A 121 -2.44 16.41 -11.67
N THR A 122 -3.42 15.52 -11.90
CA THR A 122 -4.52 15.19 -10.99
C THR A 122 -4.03 14.81 -9.58
N PHE A 123 -2.87 14.17 -9.47
CA PHE A 123 -2.31 13.72 -8.19
C PHE A 123 -1.15 14.59 -7.67
N ALA A 124 -0.83 15.71 -8.32
CA ALA A 124 0.32 16.54 -7.98
C ALA A 124 0.31 17.10 -6.54
N SER A 125 -0.87 17.37 -5.98
CA SER A 125 -1.04 17.89 -4.61
C SER A 125 -1.19 16.80 -3.54
N ARG A 126 -1.24 15.51 -3.94
CA ARG A 126 -1.53 14.38 -3.04
C ARG A 126 -0.27 13.89 -2.32
N LYS A 127 0.15 14.64 -1.29
CA LYS A 127 1.36 14.32 -0.51
C LYS A 127 1.34 12.91 0.10
N GLU A 128 0.17 12.38 0.44
CA GLU A 128 0.02 11.03 0.98
C GLU A 128 0.49 9.96 -0.01
N LEU A 129 0.27 10.15 -1.32
CA LEU A 129 0.75 9.24 -2.36
C LEU A 129 2.27 9.15 -2.37
N PHE A 130 2.93 10.30 -2.30
CA PHE A 130 4.38 10.40 -2.38
C PHE A 130 5.07 9.76 -1.16
N ARG A 131 4.44 9.83 0.01
CA ARG A 131 4.89 9.18 1.25
C ARG A 131 4.89 7.65 1.18
N LEU A 132 4.23 7.04 0.19
CA LEU A 132 4.24 5.58 0.00
C LEU A 132 5.54 5.09 -0.63
N THR A 133 6.25 5.96 -1.34
CA THR A 133 7.52 5.63 -1.97
C THR A 133 8.68 5.69 -0.96
N LYS A 134 9.73 4.91 -1.22
CA LYS A 134 10.92 4.89 -0.35
C LYS A 134 11.81 6.12 -0.52
N CYS A 135 11.79 6.77 -1.68
CA CYS A 135 12.55 7.99 -1.97
C CYS A 135 11.68 9.01 -2.72
N THR A 136 11.76 10.28 -2.34
CA THR A 136 11.15 11.37 -3.13
C THR A 136 11.86 11.60 -4.46
N CYS A 137 13.15 11.25 -4.55
CA CYS A 137 13.95 11.29 -5.78
C CYS A 137 13.42 10.39 -6.90
N SER A 138 12.63 9.37 -6.53
CA SER A 138 11.99 8.43 -7.44
C SER A 138 10.56 8.83 -7.80
N ILE A 139 10.20 10.11 -7.69
CA ILE A 139 8.86 10.59 -8.01
C ILE A 139 8.97 11.66 -9.11
N LYS A 140 8.31 11.44 -10.24
CA LYS A 140 8.34 12.36 -11.38
C LYS A 140 6.94 12.56 -11.95
N ARG A 141 6.69 13.73 -12.53
CA ARG A 141 5.46 13.97 -13.27
C ARG A 141 5.46 13.10 -14.54
N TYR A 142 4.31 12.55 -14.90
CA TYR A 142 4.14 11.78 -16.13
C TYR A 142 4.41 12.64 -17.38
N GLY A 143 5.10 12.06 -18.36
CA GLY A 143 5.49 12.68 -19.62
C GLY A 143 6.48 11.77 -20.37
N GLU A 144 6.79 12.09 -21.62
CA GLU A 144 7.60 11.22 -22.49
C GLU A 144 8.98 10.88 -21.91
N GLY A 145 9.72 11.89 -21.41
CA GLY A 145 11.04 11.68 -20.81
C GLY A 145 11.01 10.77 -19.56
N PRO A 146 10.21 11.11 -18.53
CA PRO A 146 10.04 10.25 -17.35
C PRO A 146 9.47 8.87 -17.68
N LEU A 147 8.63 8.74 -18.71
CA LEU A 147 8.15 7.44 -19.18
C LEU A 147 9.30 6.62 -19.77
N ALA A 148 10.16 7.19 -20.61
CA ALA A 148 11.34 6.50 -21.13
C ALA A 148 12.27 6.00 -20.00
N GLU A 149 12.46 6.81 -18.95
CA GLU A 149 13.22 6.39 -17.77
C GLU A 149 12.53 5.24 -17.01
N ALA A 150 11.20 5.25 -16.90
CA ALA A 150 10.45 4.14 -16.33
C ALA A 150 10.64 2.85 -17.14
N LEU A 151 10.73 2.95 -18.47
CA LEU A 151 11.03 1.81 -19.34
C LEU A 151 12.45 1.25 -19.06
N GLU A 152 13.45 2.11 -18.90
CA GLU A 152 14.81 1.70 -18.54
C GLU A 152 14.87 1.01 -17.17
N VAL A 153 14.16 1.56 -16.18
CA VAL A 153 14.01 0.92 -14.86
C VAL A 153 13.47 -0.50 -15.01
N VAL A 154 12.46 -0.70 -15.86
CA VAL A 154 11.86 -2.03 -16.06
C VAL A 154 12.80 -2.96 -16.84
N ARG A 155 13.51 -2.47 -17.87
CA ARG A 155 14.52 -3.23 -18.62
C ARG A 155 15.63 -3.77 -17.70
N SER A 156 15.99 -3.01 -16.66
CA SER A 156 16.94 -3.45 -15.62
C SER A 156 16.37 -4.46 -14.61
N GLY A 157 15.18 -5.00 -14.84
CA GLY A 157 14.48 -5.90 -13.92
C GLY A 157 13.83 -5.18 -12.73
N GLY A 158 13.63 -3.87 -12.82
CA GLY A 158 12.96 -3.06 -11.81
C GLY A 158 11.44 -3.02 -11.96
N ILE A 159 10.82 -2.27 -11.04
CA ILE A 159 9.39 -1.96 -11.06
C ILE A 159 9.26 -0.45 -11.21
N ALA A 160 8.43 -0.01 -12.14
CA ALA A 160 7.99 1.37 -12.25
C ALA A 160 6.46 1.42 -12.22
N SER A 161 5.90 2.51 -11.70
CA SER A 161 4.45 2.70 -11.67
C SER A 161 4.03 4.06 -12.16
N VAL A 162 2.86 4.14 -12.78
CA VAL A 162 2.17 5.37 -13.21
C VAL A 162 0.85 5.43 -12.47
N VAL A 163 0.64 6.50 -11.72
CA VAL A 163 -0.64 6.78 -11.05
C VAL A 163 -1.36 7.88 -11.82
N PHE A 164 -2.56 7.56 -12.29
CA PHE A 164 -3.38 8.41 -13.14
C PHE A 164 -4.86 8.13 -12.85
N SER A 165 -5.73 8.96 -13.43
CA SER A 165 -7.17 8.76 -13.42
C SER A 165 -7.67 8.70 -14.85
N SER A 166 -8.23 7.57 -15.28
CA SER A 166 -8.83 7.46 -16.62
C SER A 166 -10.03 8.38 -16.83
N ALA A 167 -10.58 8.98 -15.76
CA ALA A 167 -11.70 9.92 -15.84
C ALA A 167 -11.28 11.33 -16.29
N VAL A 168 -10.01 11.71 -16.10
CA VAL A 168 -9.55 13.10 -16.31
C VAL A 168 -8.18 13.22 -16.96
N ASP A 169 -7.35 12.18 -16.91
CA ASP A 169 -6.00 12.20 -17.46
C ASP A 169 -5.94 11.45 -18.80
N GLU A 170 -5.21 12.01 -19.75
CA GLU A 170 -4.83 11.32 -20.98
C GLU A 170 -3.55 10.52 -20.76
N VAL A 171 -3.71 9.22 -20.50
CA VAL A 171 -2.59 8.28 -20.36
C VAL A 171 -2.83 7.09 -21.28
N ASP A 172 -1.90 6.86 -22.20
CA ASP A 172 -1.94 5.71 -23.09
C ASP A 172 -1.56 4.44 -22.31
N VAL A 173 -2.56 3.63 -22.01
CA VAL A 173 -2.40 2.32 -21.38
C VAL A 173 -2.34 1.28 -22.49
N VAL A 174 -1.13 0.99 -22.95
CA VAL A 174 -0.90 0.09 -24.10
C VAL A 174 -1.48 -1.31 -23.84
N GLY A 175 -2.60 -1.61 -24.49
CA GLY A 175 -3.02 -2.95 -24.96
C GLY A 175 -3.42 -4.00 -23.91
N GLN A 176 -3.81 -3.65 -22.69
CA GLN A 176 -4.06 -4.67 -21.65
C GLN A 176 -5.42 -4.61 -20.96
N LYS A 177 -6.00 -5.80 -20.72
CA LYS A 177 -7.07 -5.99 -19.75
C LYS A 177 -6.52 -5.76 -18.33
N PRO A 178 -7.29 -5.10 -17.44
CA PRO A 178 -6.81 -4.83 -16.11
C PRO A 178 -6.58 -6.15 -15.35
N ILE A 179 -5.44 -6.24 -14.65
CA ILE A 179 -5.10 -7.34 -13.73
C ILE A 179 -5.81 -7.24 -12.37
N SER A 180 -6.73 -6.27 -12.24
CA SER A 180 -7.67 -6.08 -11.13
C SER A 180 -8.89 -5.31 -11.64
N SER A 181 -10.10 -5.86 -11.51
CA SER A 181 -11.36 -5.25 -11.99
C SER A 181 -12.15 -4.54 -10.88
N SER A 182 -11.47 -4.09 -9.82
CA SER A 182 -12.05 -3.32 -8.71
C SER A 182 -12.25 -1.83 -9.06
N TYR A 183 -12.82 -1.06 -8.13
CA TYR A 183 -12.91 0.41 -8.17
C TYR A 183 -11.57 1.08 -8.57
N ILE A 184 -10.45 0.48 -8.16
CA ILE A 184 -9.11 0.78 -8.69
C ILE A 184 -8.74 -0.27 -9.73
N LYS A 185 -8.37 0.17 -10.94
CA LYS A 185 -7.89 -0.72 -12.00
C LYS A 185 -6.38 -0.68 -12.04
N ILE A 186 -5.78 -1.85 -12.28
CA ILE A 186 -4.33 -1.99 -12.39
C ILE A 186 -4.04 -2.66 -13.72
N TYR A 187 -3.11 -2.12 -14.48
CA TYR A 187 -2.60 -2.67 -15.73
C TYR A 187 -1.10 -2.92 -15.59
N ARG A 188 -0.53 -3.90 -16.31
CA ARG A 188 0.90 -4.23 -16.19
C ARG A 188 1.50 -4.49 -17.55
N HIS A 189 2.13 -3.48 -18.13
CA HIS A 189 2.86 -3.68 -19.37
C HIS A 189 4.04 -4.66 -19.16
N VAL A 190 4.07 -5.72 -19.98
CA VAL A 190 5.10 -6.75 -19.97
C VAL A 190 5.89 -6.61 -21.26
N PHE A 191 7.19 -6.34 -21.13
CA PHE A 191 8.12 -6.39 -22.25
C PHE A 191 8.45 -7.87 -22.49
N VAL A 192 8.17 -8.36 -23.70
CA VAL A 192 8.63 -9.67 -24.21
C VAL A 192 10.01 -9.48 -24.79
#